data_AF-A0A943DBP4-F1
#
_entry.id   AF-A0A943DBP4-F1
#
_cell.length_a   1.000
_cell.length_b   1.000
_cell.length_c   1.000
_cell.angle_alpha   90.00
_cell.angle_beta   90.00
_cell.angle_gamma   90.00
#
_symmetry.space_group_name_H-M   'P 1'
#
loop_
_entity.id
_entity.type
_entity.pdbx_description
1 polymer ?
#
loop_
_entity_poly.entity_id
_entity_poly.type
_entity_poly.pdbx_seq_one_letter_code
_entity_poly.pdbx_strand_id
1 'polypeptide(L)'
;MSAIDNKQLKAAQAEAATATDTYTHVFKKPFTYEDKTYEQLTLDFGSLTGRDFMAIDREVREREGRVPIVPVYDTSFLMRMVCRASKEKIDYDTIVAAPFAEFNAIRDKARSFLLRTEM
;
A
#
# COMPACT_ATOMS: atom_id res chain seq x y z
N MET A 1 -22.63 -33.56 1.03
CA MET A 1 -21.47 -32.81 1.58
C MET A 1 -20.56 -32.43 0.41
N SER A 2 -21.09 -31.75 -0.61
CA SER A 2 -21.49 -30.35 -0.78
C SER A 2 -20.28 -29.42 -0.96
N ALA A 3 -20.11 -28.94 -2.19
CA ALA A 3 -19.04 -28.06 -2.69
C ALA A 3 -18.85 -26.72 -1.93
N ILE A 4 -19.65 -26.49 -0.89
CA ILE A 4 -19.60 -25.32 0.00
C ILE A 4 -18.32 -25.34 0.85
N ASP A 5 -17.89 -26.52 1.31
CA ASP A 5 -16.67 -26.67 2.12
C ASP A 5 -15.41 -26.27 1.35
N ASN A 6 -15.34 -26.61 0.07
CA ASN A 6 -14.17 -26.34 -0.79
C ASN A 6 -14.05 -24.83 -1.13
N LYS A 7 -15.18 -24.12 -1.27
CA LYS A 7 -15.17 -22.67 -1.52
C LYS A 7 -14.74 -21.88 -0.28
N GLN A 8 -15.19 -22.27 0.92
CA GLN A 8 -14.77 -21.64 2.17
C GLN A 8 -13.30 -21.95 2.49
N LEU A 9 -12.83 -23.17 2.25
CA LEU A 9 -11.41 -23.52 2.40
C LEU A 9 -10.53 -22.72 1.44
N LYS A 10 -10.92 -22.55 0.16
CA LYS A 10 -10.20 -21.70 -0.78
C LYS A 10 -10.24 -20.22 -0.40
N ALA A 11 -11.37 -19.73 0.10
CA ALA A 11 -11.48 -18.35 0.57
C ALA A 11 -10.59 -18.11 1.80
N ALA A 12 -10.59 -19.03 2.78
CA ALA A 12 -9.73 -18.95 3.96
C ALA A 12 -8.24 -19.11 3.62
N GLN A 13 -7.90 -19.94 2.62
CA GLN A 13 -6.52 -20.08 2.12
C GLN A 13 -6.08 -18.85 1.31
N ALA A 14 -6.96 -18.27 0.50
CA ALA A 14 -6.70 -17.02 -0.20
C ALA A 14 -6.55 -15.87 0.79
N GLU A 15 -7.42 -15.78 1.79
CA GLU A 15 -7.34 -14.83 2.90
C GLU A 15 -6.03 -14.99 3.68
N ALA A 16 -5.63 -16.23 4.02
CA ALA A 16 -4.36 -16.52 4.70
C ALA A 16 -3.13 -16.20 3.84
N ALA A 17 -3.18 -16.43 2.53
CA ALA A 17 -2.12 -16.04 1.60
C ALA A 17 -2.01 -14.51 1.48
N THR A 18 -3.14 -13.81 1.34
CA THR A 18 -3.21 -12.33 1.32
C THR A 18 -2.89 -11.69 2.67
N ALA A 19 -3.07 -12.40 3.78
CA ALA A 19 -2.77 -11.89 5.12
C ALA A 19 -1.27 -11.60 5.30
N THR A 20 -0.40 -12.29 4.55
CA THR A 20 1.06 -12.06 4.59
C THR A 20 1.49 -10.72 3.97
N ASP A 21 0.66 -10.18 3.07
CA ASP A 21 0.92 -8.97 2.28
C ASP A 21 -0.05 -7.82 2.60
N THR A 22 -0.96 -8.03 3.56
CA THR A 22 -1.88 -6.98 4.04
C THR A 22 -1.32 -6.32 5.30
N TYR A 23 -1.41 -5.00 5.39
CA TYR A 23 -1.03 -4.21 6.55
C TYR A 23 -2.12 -3.20 6.91
N THR A 24 -2.66 -3.29 8.12
CA THR A 24 -3.53 -2.25 8.67
C THR A 24 -2.72 -1.33 9.57
N HIS A 25 -2.59 -0.08 9.15
CA HIS A 25 -2.06 1.00 9.95
C HIS A 25 -3.19 1.62 10.78
N VAL A 26 -3.03 1.69 12.10
CA VAL A 26 -3.94 2.43 12.98
C VAL A 26 -3.23 3.70 13.39
N PHE A 27 -3.81 4.85 13.06
CA PHE A 27 -3.22 6.14 13.41
C PHE A 27 -3.31 6.35 14.92
N LYS A 28 -2.23 6.84 15.56
CA LYS A 28 -2.21 7.12 17.00
C LYS A 28 -3.23 8.18 17.40
N LYS A 29 -3.51 9.11 16.49
CA LYS A 29 -4.57 10.11 16.58
C LYS A 29 -5.28 10.15 15.22
N PRO A 30 -6.60 10.29 15.18
CA PRO A 30 -7.31 10.45 13.90
C PRO A 30 -6.66 11.56 13.08
N PHE A 31 -6.33 11.24 11.84
CA PHE A 31 -5.72 12.17 10.90
C PHE A 31 -6.80 12.71 9.98
N THR A 32 -6.99 14.03 9.96
CA THR A 32 -7.98 14.68 9.09
C THR A 32 -7.28 15.48 8.01
N TYR A 33 -7.71 15.28 6.76
CA TYR A 33 -7.23 16.01 5.58
C TYR A 33 -8.39 16.22 4.60
N GLU A 34 -8.57 17.45 4.09
CA GLU A 34 -9.64 17.81 3.15
C GLU A 34 -11.02 17.18 3.50
N ASP A 35 -11.45 17.40 4.75
CA ASP A 35 -12.73 16.93 5.32
C ASP A 35 -12.88 15.40 5.47
N LYS A 36 -11.83 14.62 5.21
CA LYS A 36 -11.80 13.17 5.46
C LYS A 36 -10.96 12.85 6.69
N THR A 37 -11.53 12.07 7.59
CA THR A 37 -10.84 11.59 8.79
C THR A 37 -10.46 10.12 8.64
N TYR A 38 -9.19 9.84 8.88
CA TYR A 38 -8.57 8.52 8.83
C TYR A 38 -8.18 8.09 10.23
N GLU A 39 -8.87 7.08 10.75
CA GLU A 39 -8.49 6.40 12.01
C GLU A 39 -7.60 5.19 11.73
N GLN A 40 -7.79 4.57 10.57
CA GLN A 40 -6.99 3.46 10.09
C GLN A 40 -6.84 3.51 8.56
N LEU A 41 -5.82 2.80 8.07
CA LEU A 41 -5.51 2.64 6.66
C LEU A 41 -5.15 1.17 6.41
N THR A 42 -5.90 0.49 5.56
CA THR A 42 -5.69 -0.91 5.20
C THR A 42 -5.01 -0.98 3.85
N LEU A 43 -3.79 -1.52 3.84
CA LEU A 43 -2.97 -1.68 2.66
C LEU A 43 -2.92 -3.14 2.25
N ASP A 44 -3.44 -3.45 1.06
CA ASP A 44 -3.36 -4.76 0.44
C ASP A 44 -2.25 -4.76 -0.63
N PHE A 45 -1.01 -4.95 -0.19
CA PHE A 45 0.13 -4.97 -1.12
C PHE A 45 0.12 -6.21 -2.03
N GLY A 46 -0.48 -7.31 -1.57
CA GLY A 46 -0.59 -8.55 -2.34
C GLY A 46 -1.49 -8.42 -3.57
N SER A 47 -2.39 -7.43 -3.58
CA SER A 47 -3.22 -7.09 -4.74
C SER A 47 -2.47 -6.35 -5.86
N LEU A 48 -1.28 -5.80 -5.57
CA LEU A 48 -0.51 -5.03 -6.55
C LEU A 48 0.05 -5.92 -7.66
N THR A 49 0.04 -5.39 -8.87
CA THR A 49 0.52 -6.09 -10.07
C THR A 49 1.67 -5.34 -10.73
N GLY A 50 2.35 -5.98 -11.68
CA GLY A 50 3.36 -5.30 -12.51
C GLY A 50 2.81 -4.10 -13.28
N ARG A 51 1.50 -4.04 -13.56
CA ARG A 51 0.86 -2.85 -14.15
C ARG A 51 0.90 -1.66 -13.21
N ASP A 52 0.69 -1.90 -11.92
CA ASP A 52 0.75 -0.88 -10.89
C ASP A 52 2.17 -0.34 -10.75
N PHE A 53 3.16 -1.23 -10.74
CA PHE A 53 4.57 -0.85 -10.74
C PHE A 53 4.93 0.08 -11.91
N MET A 54 4.59 -0.31 -13.14
CA MET A 54 4.86 0.49 -14.34
C MET A 54 4.09 1.82 -14.33
N ALA A 55 2.88 1.84 -13.78
CA ALA A 55 2.10 3.06 -13.63
C ALA A 55 2.75 4.02 -12.63
N ILE A 56 3.27 3.51 -11.50
CA ILE A 56 4.01 4.33 -10.53
C ILE A 56 5.28 4.92 -11.16
N ASP A 57 6.07 4.10 -11.87
CA ASP A 57 7.29 4.57 -12.54
C ASP A 57 6.97 5.71 -13.53
N ARG A 58 5.92 5.52 -14.33
CA ARG A 58 5.42 6.54 -15.26
C ARG A 58 4.99 7.81 -14.52
N GLU A 59 4.23 7.69 -13.44
CA GLU A 59 3.77 8.84 -12.66
C GLU A 59 4.93 9.62 -12.05
N VAL A 60 5.95 8.96 -11.51
CA VAL A 60 7.14 9.65 -10.98
C VAL A 60 7.87 10.38 -12.11
N ARG A 61 8.01 9.75 -13.28
CA ARG A 61 8.62 10.38 -14.45
C ARG A 61 7.87 11.60 -14.95
N GLU A 62 6.55 11.50 -15.06
CA GLU A 62 5.69 12.56 -15.58
C GLU A 62 5.53 13.72 -14.59
N ARG A 63 5.43 13.43 -13.28
CA ARG A 63 5.19 14.46 -12.25
C ARG A 63 6.46 15.08 -11.70
N GLU A 64 7.57 14.34 -11.65
CA GLU A 64 8.82 14.79 -11.02
C GLU A 64 9.97 14.95 -12.01
N GLY A 65 9.78 14.57 -13.28
CA GLY A 65 10.81 14.73 -14.33
C GLY A 65 12.03 13.84 -14.15
N ARG A 66 11.94 12.76 -13.37
CA ARG A 66 13.04 11.86 -13.03
C ARG A 66 12.62 10.39 -13.11
N VAL A 67 13.60 9.50 -13.32
CA VAL A 67 13.36 8.05 -13.29
C VAL A 67 13.73 7.50 -11.91
N PRO A 68 12.84 6.74 -11.23
CA PRO A 68 13.19 5.97 -10.04
C PRO A 68 14.31 4.97 -10.37
N ILE A 69 15.52 5.17 -9.83
CA ILE A 69 16.64 4.26 -10.07
C ILE A 69 16.48 3.00 -9.22
N VAL A 70 16.16 3.19 -7.94
CA VAL A 70 15.97 2.10 -6.99
C VAL A 70 14.65 2.32 -6.25
N PRO A 71 13.54 1.71 -6.70
CA PRO A 71 12.19 1.93 -6.17
C PRO A 71 12.09 1.80 -4.64
N VAL A 72 12.87 0.90 -4.05
CA VAL A 72 12.86 0.64 -2.61
C VAL A 72 13.48 1.74 -1.75
N TYR A 73 14.24 2.66 -2.35
CA TYR A 73 14.76 3.86 -1.69
C TYR A 73 14.01 5.13 -2.13
N ASP A 74 13.10 5.02 -3.10
CA ASP A 74 12.35 6.14 -3.63
C ASP A 74 11.07 6.36 -2.82
N THR A 75 11.07 7.39 -1.97
CA THR A 75 9.93 7.68 -1.10
C THR A 75 8.67 8.00 -1.91
N SER A 76 8.80 8.69 -3.05
CA SER A 76 7.63 9.01 -3.88
C SER A 76 7.03 7.75 -4.50
N PHE A 77 7.90 6.86 -5.00
CA PHE A 77 7.49 5.56 -5.50
C PHE A 77 6.75 4.76 -4.42
N LEU A 78 7.34 4.65 -3.23
CA LEU A 78 6.74 3.92 -2.10
C LEU A 78 5.37 4.49 -1.69
N MET A 79 5.22 5.82 -1.65
CA MET A 79 3.94 6.43 -1.29
C MET A 79 2.87 6.25 -2.38
N ARG A 80 3.26 6.27 -3.66
CA ARG A 80 2.34 5.93 -4.76
C ARG A 80 1.95 4.46 -4.76
N MET A 81 2.82 3.58 -4.28
CA MET A 81 2.52 2.18 -4.03
C MET A 81 1.50 2.02 -2.89
N VAL A 82 1.67 2.74 -1.79
CA VAL A 82 0.72 2.80 -0.66
C VAL A 82 -0.67 3.24 -1.13
N CYS A 83 -0.74 4.30 -1.95
CA CYS A 83 -2.02 4.81 -2.45
C CYS A 83 -2.80 3.74 -3.24
N ARG A 84 -2.09 2.95 -4.05
CA ARG A 84 -2.70 1.86 -4.85
C ARG A 84 -3.09 0.65 -4.00
N ALA A 85 -2.30 0.35 -2.97
CA ALA A 85 -2.61 -0.73 -2.04
C ALA A 85 -3.75 -0.35 -1.05
N SER A 86 -4.09 0.94 -0.92
CA SER A 86 -5.08 1.40 0.05
C SER A 86 -6.50 1.01 -0.33
N LYS A 87 -7.20 0.35 0.61
CA LYS A 87 -8.64 0.07 0.48
C LYS A 87 -9.50 1.32 0.66
N GLU A 88 -9.04 2.25 1.50
CA GLU A 88 -9.68 3.54 1.78
C GLU A 88 -9.43 4.58 0.68
N LYS A 89 -8.69 4.22 -0.38
CA LYS A 89 -8.36 5.06 -1.53
C LYS A 89 -7.73 6.39 -1.11
N ILE A 90 -6.73 6.31 -0.21
CA ILE A 90 -5.92 7.47 0.15
C ILE A 90 -5.13 7.95 -1.07
N ASP A 91 -5.14 9.25 -1.34
CA ASP A 91 -4.34 9.85 -2.39
C ASP A 91 -2.96 10.27 -1.88
N TYR A 92 -2.10 10.66 -2.82
CA TYR A 92 -0.70 10.98 -2.54
C TYR A 92 -0.54 12.21 -1.66
N ASP A 93 -1.33 13.25 -1.88
CA ASP A 93 -1.20 14.50 -1.13
C ASP A 93 -1.68 14.29 0.30
N THR A 94 -2.77 13.54 0.48
CA THR A 94 -3.28 13.12 1.79
C THR A 94 -2.24 12.31 2.58
N ILE A 95 -1.61 11.29 1.98
CA ILE A 95 -0.63 10.46 2.73
C ILE A 95 0.65 11.25 3.06
N VAL A 96 1.07 12.18 2.20
CA VAL A 96 2.25 13.03 2.45
C VAL A 96 1.97 14.08 3.52
N ALA A 97 0.71 14.50 3.70
CA ALA A 97 0.28 15.39 4.77
C ALA A 97 0.13 14.69 6.14
N ALA A 98 0.26 13.37 6.21
CA ALA A 98 0.14 12.62 7.45
C ALA A 98 1.23 13.00 8.47
N PRO A 99 0.97 12.84 9.79
CA PRO A 99 1.98 13.10 10.81
C PRO A 99 3.26 12.31 10.55
N PHE A 100 4.43 12.94 10.72
CA PHE A 100 5.72 12.38 10.32
C PHE A 100 6.01 10.97 10.87
N ALA A 101 5.59 10.68 12.11
CA ALA A 101 5.74 9.36 12.71
C ALA A 101 4.91 8.28 11.99
N GLU A 102 3.69 8.62 11.58
CA GLU A 102 2.78 7.72 10.87
C GLU A 102 3.25 7.54 9.42
N PHE A 103 3.63 8.64 8.77
CA PHE A 103 4.24 8.62 7.44
C PHE A 103 5.45 7.66 7.37
N ASN A 104 6.38 7.77 8.32
CA ASN A 104 7.55 6.89 8.36
C ASN A 104 7.15 5.42 8.60
N ALA A 105 6.20 5.16 9.50
CA ALA A 105 5.74 3.80 9.76
C ALA A 105 5.12 3.15 8.51
N ILE A 106 4.29 3.90 7.78
CA ILE A 106 3.65 3.46 6.54
C ILE A 106 4.71 3.24 5.44
N ARG A 107 5.65 4.18 5.28
CA ARG A 107 6.77 4.07 4.33
C ARG A 107 7.63 2.84 4.61
N ASP A 108 7.98 2.60 5.87
CA ASP A 108 8.84 1.47 6.23
C ASP A 108 8.15 0.12 5.97
N LYS A 109 6.82 0.06 6.09
CA LYS A 109 6.03 -1.12 5.71
C LYS A 109 5.99 -1.34 4.20
N ALA A 110 5.74 -0.29 3.42
CA ALA A 110 5.82 -0.34 1.97
C ALA A 110 7.21 -0.78 1.49
N ARG A 111 8.26 -0.21 2.09
CA ARG A 111 9.65 -0.58 1.81
C ARG A 111 9.94 -2.04 2.16
N SER A 112 9.50 -2.50 3.32
CA SER A 112 9.70 -3.89 3.75
C SER A 112 9.00 -4.89 2.83
N PHE A 113 7.82 -4.55 2.31
CA PHE A 113 7.13 -5.37 1.32
C PHE A 113 7.96 -5.48 0.04
N LEU A 114 8.37 -4.34 -0.53
CA LEU A 114 9.13 -4.32 -1.78
C LEU A 114 10.49 -5.02 -1.66
N LEU A 115 11.20 -4.84 -0.53
CA LEU A 115 12.44 -5.60 -0.27
C LEU A 115 12.22 -7.11 -0.29
N ARG A 116 11.09 -7.59 0.25
CA ARG A 116 10.79 -9.02 0.31
C ARG A 116 10.48 -9.60 -1.07
N THR A 117 9.88 -8.83 -1.97
CA THR A 117 9.48 -9.31 -3.30
C THR A 117 10.60 -9.26 -4.34
N GLU A 118 11.66 -8.49 -4.08
CA GLU A 118 12.84 -8.37 -4.95
C GLU A 118 13.94 -9.40 -4.60
N MET A 119 13.78 -10.17 -3.50
CA MET A 119 14.74 -11.17 -3.01
C MET A 119 14.43 -12.58 -3.48
#